data_AF-T0EU08-F1
#
_entry.id   AF-T0EU08-F1
#
_cell.length_a   1.000
_cell.length_b   1.000
_cell.length_c   1.000
_cell.angle_alpha   90.00
_cell.angle_beta   90.00
_cell.angle_gamma   90.00
#
_symmetry.space_group_name_H-M   'P 1'
#
loop_
_entity.id
_entity.type
_entity.pdbx_description
1 polymer ?
#
loop_
_entity_poly.entity_id
_entity_poly.type
_entity_poly.pdbx_seq_one_letter_code
_entity_poly.pdbx_strand_id
1 'polypeptide(L)'
;MDQQERFRWLYAEKNHRGSGHALLELERLQDGAIIGDGRSDFTLETKSYTLKHGNKTFTLLDVLGIEGDEKKVIQQISNATQKAHAVFYVTKKPTPPQKGEEGKEGTIEKIQKQLDSQTEVYTIYNKAVTNPRALKDGLIDENEKESLKILNKEMENILGGHYMGHQIVSTQAAFYGLASALIPESGFYKNKQKFLEVFKAEELLLYKCHFKQLGGFIAETLLQNLRAKIIESNCNKALKAIEKLQKAITTTIDG
;
A
#
# COMPACT_ATOMS: atom_id res chain seq x y z
N MET A 1 -18.43 24.57 11.05
CA MET A 1 -17.33 24.91 10.14
C MET A 1 -16.58 23.62 9.88
N ASP A 2 -16.67 23.12 8.65
CA ASP A 2 -15.92 21.93 8.26
C ASP A 2 -14.40 22.26 8.16
N GLN A 3 -13.54 21.24 8.17
CA GLN A 3 -12.09 21.45 8.10
C GLN A 3 -11.66 22.19 6.82
N GLN A 4 -12.39 21.98 5.71
CA GLN A 4 -12.09 22.57 4.41
C GLN A 4 -12.44 24.06 4.38
N GLU A 5 -13.52 24.48 5.03
CA GLU A 5 -13.92 25.87 5.25
C GLU A 5 -12.89 26.62 6.10
N ARG A 6 -12.42 25.99 7.19
CA ARG A 6 -11.35 26.56 8.01
C ARG A 6 -10.07 26.75 7.19
N PHE A 7 -9.71 25.77 6.38
CA PHE A 7 -8.54 25.84 5.51
C PHE A 7 -8.68 26.93 4.43
N ARG A 8 -9.88 27.08 3.84
CA ARG A 8 -10.20 28.17 2.90
C ARG A 8 -10.07 29.55 3.55
N TRP A 9 -10.58 29.71 4.77
CA TRP A 9 -10.50 30.97 5.50
C TRP A 9 -9.04 31.36 5.79
N LEU A 10 -8.24 30.41 6.31
CA LEU A 10 -6.81 30.62 6.56
C LEU A 10 -6.05 30.97 5.28
N TYR A 11 -6.39 30.33 4.16
CA TYR A 11 -5.79 30.63 2.86
C TYR A 11 -6.12 32.06 2.39
N ALA A 12 -7.39 32.47 2.47
CA ALA A 12 -7.81 33.81 2.08
C ALA A 12 -7.11 34.89 2.93
N GLU A 13 -7.09 34.73 4.26
CA GLU A 13 -6.44 35.69 5.17
C GLU A 13 -4.94 35.83 4.88
N LYS A 14 -4.25 34.71 4.65
CA LYS A 14 -2.79 34.68 4.39
C LYS A 14 -2.44 35.24 3.01
N ASN A 15 -3.26 34.99 1.97
CA ASN A 15 -3.07 35.59 0.65
C ASN A 15 -3.20 37.11 0.67
N HIS A 16 -4.17 37.66 1.42
CA HIS A 16 -4.35 39.11 1.53
C HIS A 16 -3.18 39.83 2.21
N ARG A 17 -2.44 39.15 3.10
CA ARG A 17 -1.32 39.72 3.85
C ARG A 17 0.05 39.58 3.16
N GLY A 18 0.14 38.96 1.98
CA GLY A 18 1.39 38.82 1.22
C GLY A 18 2.50 38.02 1.94
N SER A 19 2.15 37.24 2.97
CA SER A 19 3.12 36.56 3.81
C SER A 19 3.50 35.19 3.23
N GLY A 20 4.48 35.15 2.32
CA GLY A 20 4.95 33.90 1.68
C GLY A 20 5.32 32.78 2.68
N HIS A 21 5.85 33.13 3.86
CA HIS A 21 6.14 32.17 4.94
C HIS A 21 4.88 31.42 5.44
N ALA A 22 3.74 32.09 5.44
CA ALA A 22 2.50 31.54 5.93
C ALA A 22 1.82 30.61 4.92
N LEU A 23 2.08 30.80 3.63
CA LEU A 23 1.65 29.89 2.56
C LEU A 23 2.43 28.57 2.61
N LEU A 24 3.74 28.64 2.85
CA LEU A 24 4.60 27.46 3.08
C LEU A 24 4.10 26.61 4.26
N GLU A 25 3.59 27.23 5.33
CA GLU A 25 2.96 26.50 6.44
C GLU A 25 1.68 25.77 6.03
N LEU A 26 0.83 26.39 5.20
CA LEU A 26 -0.38 25.75 4.70
C LEU A 26 -0.06 24.57 3.77
N GLU A 27 0.98 24.69 2.96
CA GLU A 27 1.45 23.60 2.10
C GLU A 27 1.87 22.37 2.89
N ARG A 28 2.44 22.55 4.10
CA ARG A 28 2.81 21.45 5.00
C ARG A 28 1.63 20.83 5.72
N LEU A 29 0.54 21.57 5.89
CA LEU A 29 -0.68 21.13 6.58
C LEU A 29 -1.72 20.55 5.62
N GLN A 30 -1.52 20.68 4.30
CA GLN A 30 -2.48 20.17 3.33
C GLN A 30 -2.46 18.64 3.28
N ASP A 31 -3.63 18.06 3.03
CA ASP A 31 -3.76 16.64 2.74
C ASP A 31 -3.04 16.29 1.44
N GLY A 32 -2.40 15.12 1.42
CA GLY A 32 -1.68 14.64 0.25
C GLY A 32 -0.20 15.03 0.21
N ALA A 33 0.34 15.67 1.25
CA ALA A 33 1.76 16.02 1.34
C ALA A 33 2.73 14.81 1.22
N ILE A 34 2.25 13.59 1.51
CA ILE A 34 3.02 12.35 1.38
C ILE A 34 2.77 11.62 0.04
N ILE A 35 1.90 12.15 -0.83
CA ILE A 35 1.64 11.57 -2.15
C ILE A 35 2.79 12.00 -3.08
N GLY A 36 3.49 11.03 -3.65
CA GLY A 36 4.59 11.29 -4.56
C GLY A 36 4.18 12.10 -5.80
N ASP A 37 5.11 12.91 -6.28
CA ASP A 37 4.95 13.76 -7.47
C ASP A 37 5.25 13.01 -8.80
N GLY A 38 5.52 11.71 -8.72
CA GLY A 38 5.82 10.84 -9.86
C GLY A 38 7.30 10.65 -10.14
N ARG A 39 8.20 11.26 -9.36
CA ARG A 39 9.64 10.96 -9.42
C ARG A 39 9.91 9.54 -8.89
N SER A 40 10.88 8.86 -9.50
CA SER A 40 11.46 7.64 -8.92
C SER A 40 12.11 8.00 -7.58
N ASP A 41 11.98 7.12 -6.59
CA ASP A 41 12.62 7.25 -5.26
C ASP A 41 12.09 8.39 -4.36
N PHE A 42 10.79 8.73 -4.46
CA PHE A 42 10.15 9.75 -3.60
C PHE A 42 10.24 9.42 -2.10
N THR A 43 10.13 8.14 -1.73
CA THR A 43 10.39 7.68 -0.37
C THR A 43 11.88 7.38 -0.27
N LEU A 44 12.59 8.12 0.59
CA LEU A 44 14.03 7.92 0.86
C LEU A 44 14.31 7.19 2.18
N GLU A 45 13.30 7.10 3.06
CA GLU A 45 13.36 6.40 4.34
C GLU A 45 12.08 5.60 4.59
N THR A 46 12.22 4.40 5.16
CA THR A 46 11.06 3.59 5.56
C THR A 46 10.28 4.29 6.66
N LYS A 47 9.00 4.58 6.43
CA LYS A 47 8.11 5.22 7.41
C LYS A 47 7.22 4.19 8.08
N SER A 48 6.94 4.41 9.36
CA SER A 48 6.09 3.55 10.17
C SER A 48 4.86 4.32 10.63
N TYR A 49 3.68 3.78 10.33
CA TYR A 49 2.40 4.35 10.72
C TYR A 49 1.70 3.38 11.66
N THR A 50 1.57 3.75 12.94
CA THR A 50 0.81 2.96 13.91
C THR A 50 -0.66 3.35 13.84
N LEU A 51 -1.50 2.37 13.52
CA LEU A 51 -2.94 2.54 13.29
C LEU A 51 -3.71 1.69 14.29
N LYS A 52 -4.93 2.15 14.61
CA LYS A 52 -5.84 1.44 15.52
C LYS A 52 -7.18 1.21 14.84
N HIS A 53 -7.67 -0.02 14.91
CA HIS A 53 -9.02 -0.37 14.47
C HIS A 53 -9.69 -1.23 15.55
N GLY A 54 -10.76 -0.69 16.16
CA GLY A 54 -11.37 -1.28 17.35
C GLY A 54 -10.37 -1.40 18.50
N ASN A 55 -10.18 -2.62 19.02
CA ASN A 55 -9.21 -2.94 20.08
C ASN A 55 -7.85 -3.41 19.55
N LYS A 56 -7.62 -3.36 18.24
CA LYS A 56 -6.39 -3.84 17.59
C LYS A 56 -5.52 -2.69 17.16
N THR A 57 -4.23 -2.82 17.43
CA THR A 57 -3.18 -1.93 16.95
C THR A 57 -2.34 -2.67 15.94
N PHE A 58 -2.05 -2.03 14.81
CA PHE A 58 -1.18 -2.57 13.77
C PHE A 58 -0.30 -1.47 13.22
N THR A 59 0.82 -1.87 12.61
CA THR A 59 1.80 -0.96 12.06
C THR A 59 1.90 -1.17 10.57
N LEU A 60 1.66 -0.12 9.79
CA LEU A 60 1.94 -0.09 8.36
C LEU A 60 3.36 0.44 8.14
N LEU A 61 4.19 -0.35 7.47
CA LEU A 61 5.53 0.04 7.07
C LEU A 61 5.51 0.42 5.60
N ASP A 62 5.78 1.70 5.31
CA ASP A 62 5.95 2.24 3.97
C ASP A 62 7.43 2.16 3.60
N VAL A 63 7.77 1.20 2.74
CA VAL A 63 9.15 0.84 2.39
C VAL A 63 9.56 1.48 1.06
N LEU A 64 10.87 1.60 0.83
CA LEU A 64 11.42 2.12 -0.43
C LEU A 64 10.97 1.27 -1.63
N GLY A 65 10.90 1.89 -2.80
CA GLY A 65 10.62 1.20 -4.05
C GLY A 65 11.59 0.05 -4.29
N ILE A 66 11.05 -1.14 -4.54
CA ILE A 66 11.81 -2.38 -4.68
C ILE A 66 12.36 -2.59 -6.11
N GLU A 67 11.97 -1.72 -7.03
CA GLU A 67 12.31 -1.76 -8.46
C GLU A 67 13.64 -1.03 -8.81
N GLY A 68 14.32 -0.43 -7.81
CA GLY A 68 15.55 0.36 -7.96
C GLY A 68 16.85 -0.30 -7.46
N ASP A 69 17.91 0.50 -7.28
CA ASP A 69 19.28 0.04 -6.96
C ASP A 69 19.38 -0.76 -5.64
N GLU A 70 19.95 -1.96 -5.74
CA GLU A 70 19.65 -3.11 -4.89
C GLU A 70 20.27 -3.05 -3.49
N LYS A 71 21.48 -2.51 -3.35
CA LYS A 71 22.29 -2.76 -2.13
C LYS A 71 21.76 -2.08 -0.86
N LYS A 72 21.21 -0.87 -0.95
CA LYS A 72 20.64 -0.16 0.22
C LYS A 72 19.19 -0.57 0.51
N VAL A 73 18.47 -0.90 -0.55
CA VAL A 73 17.05 -1.25 -0.53
C VAL A 73 16.85 -2.63 0.10
N ILE A 74 17.72 -3.60 -0.20
CA ILE A 74 17.61 -4.98 0.31
C ILE A 74 17.69 -5.08 1.85
N GLN A 75 18.61 -4.38 2.52
CA GLN A 75 18.76 -4.52 3.98
C GLN A 75 17.57 -3.92 4.74
N GLN A 76 17.04 -2.79 4.27
CA GLN A 76 15.88 -2.14 4.88
C GLN A 76 14.60 -2.95 4.66
N ILE A 77 14.41 -3.49 3.45
CA ILE A 77 13.26 -4.36 3.16
C ILE A 77 13.38 -5.67 3.92
N SER A 78 14.58 -6.29 4.02
CA SER A 78 14.79 -7.51 4.79
C SER A 78 14.40 -7.34 6.26
N ASN A 79 14.79 -6.22 6.89
CA ASN A 79 14.40 -5.92 8.26
C ASN A 79 12.89 -5.67 8.42
N ALA A 80 12.24 -5.10 7.40
CA ALA A 80 10.80 -4.84 7.41
C ALA A 80 9.97 -6.10 7.16
N THR A 81 10.38 -6.94 6.20
CA THR A 81 9.70 -8.17 5.77
C THR A 81 9.83 -9.30 6.79
N GLN A 82 10.97 -9.43 7.48
CA GLN A 82 11.13 -10.42 8.56
C GLN A 82 10.14 -10.21 9.73
N LYS A 83 9.72 -8.97 9.95
CA LYS A 83 8.74 -8.60 10.99
C LYS A 83 7.31 -8.53 10.46
N ALA A 84 7.12 -8.61 9.14
CA ALA A 84 5.83 -8.44 8.51
C ALA A 84 5.02 -9.75 8.56
N HIS A 85 3.80 -9.64 9.09
CA HIS A 85 2.81 -10.72 9.01
C HIS A 85 2.14 -10.78 7.63
N ALA A 86 2.04 -9.63 6.95
CA ALA A 86 1.54 -9.51 5.60
C ALA A 86 2.35 -8.46 4.81
N VAL A 87 2.55 -8.71 3.53
CA VAL A 87 3.25 -7.83 2.58
C VAL A 87 2.28 -7.46 1.45
N PHE A 88 2.21 -6.17 1.14
CA PHE A 88 1.44 -5.64 0.01
C PHE A 88 2.36 -5.25 -1.13
N TYR A 89 2.24 -5.95 -2.26
CA TYR A 89 2.83 -5.51 -3.52
C TYR A 89 1.86 -4.58 -4.23
N VAL A 90 2.17 -3.28 -4.27
CA VAL A 90 1.28 -2.27 -4.87
C VAL A 90 1.71 -1.98 -6.30
N THR A 91 0.81 -2.16 -7.27
CA THR A 91 1.07 -1.91 -8.69
C THR A 91 -0.02 -1.07 -9.35
N LYS A 92 0.36 -0.23 -10.32
CA LYS A 92 -0.56 0.52 -11.18
C LYS A 92 -0.97 -0.24 -12.43
N LYS A 93 -0.30 -1.34 -12.75
CA LYS A 93 -0.55 -2.15 -13.95
C LYS A 93 -1.17 -3.49 -13.55
N PRO A 94 -2.18 -3.97 -14.28
CA PRO A 94 -2.78 -5.28 -14.01
C PRO A 94 -1.93 -6.41 -14.61
N THR A 95 -0.60 -6.26 -14.61
CA THR A 95 0.35 -7.19 -15.21
C THR A 95 1.28 -7.74 -14.14
N PRO A 96 1.74 -9.01 -14.27
CA PRO A 96 2.77 -9.53 -13.41
C PRO A 96 3.98 -8.58 -13.35
N PRO A 97 4.68 -8.50 -12.21
CA PRO A 97 5.96 -7.80 -12.13
C PRO A 97 6.96 -8.36 -13.13
N GLN A 98 7.94 -7.56 -13.53
CA GLN A 98 9.04 -8.07 -14.36
C GLN A 98 9.78 -9.18 -13.61
N LYS A 99 9.80 -10.38 -14.22
CA LYS A 99 10.74 -11.43 -13.86
C LYS A 99 12.15 -10.96 -14.17
N GLY A 100 13.10 -11.45 -13.38
CA GLY A 100 14.50 -11.27 -13.66
C GLY A 100 14.90 -11.83 -15.04
N GLU A 101 15.88 -11.20 -15.68
CA GLU A 101 16.61 -11.82 -16.80
C GLU A 101 17.62 -12.83 -16.26
N GLU A 102 18.17 -13.71 -17.10
CA GLU A 102 19.25 -14.62 -16.69
C GLU A 102 20.39 -13.85 -15.98
N GLY A 103 20.56 -14.13 -14.69
CA GLY A 103 21.59 -13.52 -13.85
C GLY A 103 21.20 -12.22 -13.12
N LYS A 104 19.96 -11.73 -13.24
CA LYS A 104 19.44 -10.58 -12.47
C LYS A 104 18.10 -10.91 -11.83
N GLU A 105 17.93 -10.57 -10.56
CA GLU A 105 16.69 -10.87 -9.84
C GLU A 105 15.62 -9.83 -10.15
N GLY A 106 14.44 -10.32 -10.51
CA GLY A 106 13.25 -9.48 -10.66
C GLY A 106 12.68 -9.09 -9.31
N THR A 107 11.61 -8.31 -9.37
CA THR A 107 10.95 -7.78 -8.17
C THR A 107 10.36 -8.89 -7.30
N ILE A 108 9.87 -9.96 -7.91
CA ILE A 108 9.17 -11.04 -7.20
C ILE A 108 10.16 -11.95 -6.49
N GLU A 109 11.29 -12.25 -7.15
CA GLU A 109 12.37 -13.05 -6.59
C GLU A 109 12.97 -12.34 -5.37
N LYS A 110 13.08 -11.01 -5.42
CA LYS A 110 13.49 -10.18 -4.27
C LYS A 110 12.50 -10.25 -3.11
N ILE A 111 11.20 -10.21 -3.40
CA ILE A 111 10.17 -10.41 -2.37
C ILE A 111 10.34 -11.81 -1.77
N GLN A 112 10.33 -12.87 -2.60
CA GLN A 112 10.41 -14.26 -2.17
C GLN A 112 11.59 -14.55 -1.25
N LYS A 113 12.78 -14.04 -1.58
CA LYS A 113 13.99 -14.20 -0.75
C LYS A 113 13.87 -13.65 0.67
N GLN A 114 13.01 -12.66 0.85
CA GLN A 114 12.89 -11.91 2.10
C GLN A 114 11.64 -12.29 2.88
N LEU A 115 10.73 -13.06 2.28
CA LEU A 115 9.57 -13.61 2.97
C LEU A 115 10.00 -14.67 3.98
N ASP A 116 9.47 -14.57 5.19
CA ASP A 116 9.45 -15.71 6.09
C ASP A 116 8.36 -16.69 5.62
N SER A 117 8.52 -17.96 6.00
CA SER A 117 7.63 -19.10 5.72
C SER A 117 6.17 -18.96 6.18
N GLN A 118 5.78 -17.81 6.72
CA GLN A 118 4.45 -17.52 7.27
C GLN A 118 3.92 -16.15 6.81
N THR A 119 4.70 -15.41 6.02
CA THR A 119 4.29 -14.09 5.54
C THR A 119 3.31 -14.25 4.39
N GLU A 120 2.15 -13.59 4.51
CA GLU A 120 1.13 -13.55 3.46
C GLU A 120 1.45 -12.42 2.48
N VAL A 121 1.36 -12.69 1.19
CA VAL A 121 1.58 -11.69 0.14
C VAL A 121 0.30 -11.41 -0.60
N TYR A 122 -0.05 -10.13 -0.71
CA TYR A 122 -1.21 -9.65 -1.44
C TYR A 122 -0.76 -8.65 -2.50
N THR A 123 -1.35 -8.72 -3.69
CA THR A 123 -1.22 -7.66 -4.68
C THR A 123 -2.29 -6.60 -4.44
N ILE A 124 -1.93 -5.32 -4.44
CA ILE A 124 -2.89 -4.22 -4.54
C ILE A 124 -2.77 -3.62 -5.94
N TYR A 125 -3.76 -3.87 -6.78
CA TYR A 125 -3.90 -3.18 -8.05
C TYR A 125 -4.53 -1.81 -7.80
N ASN A 126 -3.67 -0.79 -7.74
CA ASN A 126 -4.04 0.60 -7.55
C ASN A 126 -4.32 1.26 -8.90
N LYS A 127 -5.56 1.14 -9.37
CA LYS A 127 -5.97 1.67 -10.66
C LYS A 127 -6.01 3.19 -10.63
N ALA A 128 -5.25 3.80 -11.54
CA ALA A 128 -5.28 5.23 -11.77
C ALA A 128 -6.63 5.62 -12.40
N VAL A 129 -7.33 6.56 -11.78
CA VAL A 129 -8.57 7.12 -12.29
C VAL A 129 -8.41 8.62 -12.35
N THR A 130 -8.31 9.16 -13.56
CA THR A 130 -8.18 10.60 -13.81
C THR A 130 -9.53 11.25 -14.14
N ASN A 131 -10.48 10.46 -14.67
CA ASN A 131 -11.81 10.91 -15.03
C ASN A 131 -12.86 10.21 -14.14
N PRO A 132 -13.67 10.96 -13.37
CA PRO A 132 -14.69 10.38 -12.49
C PRO A 132 -15.74 9.55 -13.24
N ARG A 133 -15.99 9.82 -14.53
CA ARG A 133 -16.94 9.04 -15.33
C ARG A 133 -16.50 7.58 -15.49
N ALA A 134 -15.20 7.30 -15.45
CA ALA A 134 -14.67 5.95 -15.56
C ALA A 134 -15.07 5.04 -14.39
N LEU A 135 -15.52 5.60 -13.27
CA LEU A 135 -15.98 4.84 -12.10
C LEU A 135 -17.50 4.54 -12.12
N LYS A 136 -18.25 5.00 -13.12
CA LYS A 136 -19.71 4.80 -13.15
C LYS A 136 -20.08 3.33 -13.31
N ASP A 137 -19.46 2.68 -14.28
CA ASP A 137 -19.80 1.32 -14.73
C ASP A 137 -19.00 0.22 -14.00
N GLY A 138 -18.08 0.62 -13.12
CA GLY A 138 -17.22 -0.28 -12.36
C GLY A 138 -15.80 0.26 -12.28
N LEU A 139 -15.01 -0.23 -11.32
CA LEU A 139 -13.62 0.20 -11.22
C LEU A 139 -12.77 -0.36 -12.36
N ILE A 140 -12.99 -1.62 -12.76
CA ILE A 140 -12.21 -2.31 -13.79
C ILE A 140 -13.09 -2.87 -14.90
N ASP A 141 -12.53 -3.01 -16.09
CA ASP A 141 -13.16 -3.67 -17.24
C ASP A 141 -12.82 -5.16 -17.32
N GLU A 142 -13.40 -5.86 -18.31
CA GLU A 142 -13.17 -7.30 -18.52
C GLU A 142 -11.73 -7.64 -18.93
N ASN A 143 -11.06 -6.75 -19.67
CA ASN A 143 -9.68 -6.98 -20.10
C ASN A 143 -8.72 -6.89 -18.90
N GLU A 144 -8.94 -5.93 -18.01
CA GLU A 144 -8.21 -5.79 -16.76
C GLU A 144 -8.48 -6.99 -15.83
N LYS A 145 -9.72 -7.48 -15.74
CA LYS A 145 -10.03 -8.71 -15.00
C LYS A 145 -9.23 -9.90 -15.52
N GLU A 146 -9.16 -10.09 -16.84
CA GLU A 146 -8.40 -11.20 -17.42
C GLU A 146 -6.89 -11.04 -17.17
N SER A 147 -6.38 -9.81 -17.30
CA SER A 147 -4.98 -9.50 -17.00
C SER A 147 -4.63 -9.80 -15.53
N LEU A 148 -5.54 -9.50 -14.60
CA LEU A 148 -5.38 -9.81 -13.17
C LEU A 148 -5.44 -11.32 -12.86
N LYS A 149 -6.16 -12.12 -13.65
CA LYS A 149 -6.09 -13.59 -13.53
C LYS A 149 -4.71 -14.10 -13.91
N ILE A 150 -4.13 -13.57 -14.99
CA ILE A 150 -2.76 -13.91 -15.41
C ILE A 150 -1.76 -13.49 -14.33
N LEU A 151 -1.89 -12.26 -13.80
CA LEU A 151 -1.09 -11.78 -12.68
C LEU A 151 -1.17 -12.74 -11.50
N ASN A 152 -2.37 -13.12 -11.07
CA ASN A 152 -2.55 -14.02 -9.94
C ASN A 152 -1.85 -15.36 -10.15
N LYS A 153 -2.00 -15.95 -11.33
CA LYS A 153 -1.38 -17.23 -11.66
C LYS A 153 0.15 -17.15 -11.61
N GLU A 154 0.74 -16.09 -12.16
CA GLU A 154 2.19 -15.89 -12.11
C GLU A 154 2.69 -15.67 -10.67
N MET A 155 1.98 -14.86 -9.88
CA MET A 155 2.33 -14.62 -8.49
C MET A 155 2.24 -15.91 -7.66
N GLU A 156 1.20 -16.73 -7.87
CA GLU A 156 1.04 -18.03 -7.23
C GLU A 156 2.13 -19.03 -7.65
N ASN A 157 2.51 -19.05 -8.93
CA ASN A 157 3.60 -19.92 -9.41
C ASN A 157 4.94 -19.60 -8.73
N ILE A 158 5.22 -18.33 -8.43
CA ILE A 158 6.51 -17.90 -7.88
C ILE A 158 6.51 -17.95 -6.35
N LEU A 159 5.46 -17.43 -5.72
CA LEU A 159 5.37 -17.31 -4.27
C LEU A 159 4.70 -18.52 -3.61
N GLY A 160 4.06 -19.40 -4.39
CA GLY A 160 3.37 -20.58 -3.88
C GLY A 160 2.29 -20.21 -2.86
N GLY A 161 2.21 -21.00 -1.78
CA GLY A 161 1.24 -20.82 -0.70
C GLY A 161 1.37 -19.52 0.10
N HIS A 162 2.37 -18.69 -0.18
CA HIS A 162 2.46 -17.34 0.39
C HIS A 162 1.51 -16.35 -0.27
N TYR A 163 1.14 -16.57 -1.52
CA TYR A 163 0.31 -15.62 -2.25
C TYR A 163 -1.17 -15.82 -1.97
N MET A 164 -1.82 -14.75 -1.54
CA MET A 164 -3.21 -14.77 -1.08
C MET A 164 -4.17 -14.03 -2.03
N GLY A 165 -3.69 -13.70 -3.24
CA GLY A 165 -4.47 -13.03 -4.28
C GLY A 165 -4.30 -11.51 -4.30
N HIS A 166 -5.25 -10.84 -4.95
CA HIS A 166 -5.19 -9.39 -5.17
C HIS A 166 -6.41 -8.65 -4.61
N GLN A 167 -6.19 -7.39 -4.30
CA GLN A 167 -7.22 -6.38 -4.02
C GLN A 167 -7.16 -5.28 -5.08
N ILE A 168 -8.30 -4.66 -5.35
CA ILE A 168 -8.47 -3.68 -6.42
C ILE A 168 -8.98 -2.41 -5.80
N VAL A 169 -8.31 -1.29 -6.05
CA VAL A 169 -8.68 0.00 -5.45
C VAL A 169 -8.24 1.15 -6.35
N SER A 170 -8.94 2.28 -6.30
CA SER A 170 -8.39 3.56 -6.75
C SER A 170 -8.18 4.49 -5.57
N THR A 171 -6.96 4.47 -5.02
CA THR A 171 -6.61 5.25 -3.83
C THR A 171 -6.64 6.75 -4.07
N GLN A 172 -6.36 7.21 -5.29
CA GLN A 172 -6.45 8.63 -5.65
C GLN A 172 -7.90 9.12 -5.63
N ALA A 173 -8.83 8.33 -6.16
CA ALA A 173 -10.26 8.64 -6.08
C ALA A 173 -10.75 8.60 -4.62
N ALA A 174 -10.27 7.65 -3.82
CA ALA A 174 -10.55 7.60 -2.39
C ALA A 174 -10.01 8.83 -1.65
N PHE A 175 -8.79 9.27 -1.97
CA PHE A 175 -8.19 10.49 -1.43
C PHE A 175 -9.07 11.71 -1.70
N TYR A 176 -9.58 11.88 -2.91
CA TYR A 176 -10.52 12.97 -3.21
C TYR A 176 -11.82 12.87 -2.39
N GLY A 177 -12.29 11.67 -2.09
CA GLY A 177 -13.44 11.46 -1.20
C GLY A 177 -13.17 11.76 0.27
N LEU A 178 -11.91 11.69 0.73
CA LEU A 178 -11.54 11.80 2.16
C LEU A 178 -10.84 13.11 2.53
N ALA A 179 -10.13 13.72 1.59
CA ALA A 179 -9.30 14.90 1.85
C ALA A 179 -10.18 16.06 2.35
N SER A 180 -9.80 16.66 3.47
CA SER A 180 -10.55 17.70 4.17
C SER A 180 -9.77 19.01 4.30
N ALA A 181 -8.47 18.99 4.04
CA ALA A 181 -7.59 20.15 4.14
C ALA A 181 -6.81 20.34 2.84
N LEU A 182 -7.47 20.80 1.78
CA LEU A 182 -6.81 21.11 0.50
C LEU A 182 -6.69 22.62 0.29
N ILE A 183 -5.52 23.05 -0.19
CA ILE A 183 -5.30 24.44 -0.60
C ILE A 183 -6.26 24.76 -1.75
N PRO A 184 -7.07 25.84 -1.66
CA PRO A 184 -7.91 26.28 -2.76
C PRO A 184 -7.12 26.46 -4.06
N GLU A 185 -7.75 26.17 -5.19
CA GLU A 185 -7.14 26.28 -6.53
C GLU A 185 -5.98 25.32 -6.84
N SER A 186 -5.50 24.54 -5.86
CA SER A 186 -4.54 23.46 -6.07
C SER A 186 -5.10 22.41 -7.04
N GLY A 187 -4.19 21.64 -7.66
CA GLY A 187 -4.58 20.51 -8.52
C GLY A 187 -5.44 19.49 -7.79
N PHE A 188 -5.09 19.16 -6.54
CA PHE A 188 -5.89 18.26 -5.69
C PHE A 188 -7.28 18.82 -5.42
N TYR A 189 -7.39 20.10 -5.07
CA TYR A 189 -8.68 20.71 -4.80
C TYR A 189 -9.58 20.70 -6.05
N LYS A 190 -9.05 21.12 -7.20
CA LYS A 190 -9.78 21.11 -8.49
C LYS A 190 -10.25 19.71 -8.88
N ASN A 191 -9.40 18.69 -8.69
CA ASN A 191 -9.78 17.32 -8.98
C ASN A 191 -10.80 16.77 -7.98
N LYS A 192 -10.68 17.08 -6.67
CA LYS A 192 -11.71 16.73 -5.68
C LYS A 192 -13.09 17.23 -6.11
N GLN A 193 -13.19 18.50 -6.52
CA GLN A 193 -14.48 19.06 -6.98
C GLN A 193 -15.05 18.28 -8.17
N LYS A 194 -14.24 18.00 -9.21
CA LYS A 194 -14.69 17.23 -10.39
C LYS A 194 -15.24 15.85 -10.01
N PHE A 195 -14.61 15.17 -9.06
CA PHE A 195 -15.08 13.86 -8.61
C PHE A 195 -16.39 13.98 -7.83
N LEU A 196 -16.49 14.94 -6.91
CA LEU A 196 -17.70 15.14 -6.11
C LEU A 196 -18.89 15.66 -6.91
N GLU A 197 -18.68 16.44 -7.97
CA GLU A 197 -19.75 16.85 -8.90
C GLU A 197 -20.47 15.65 -9.53
N VAL A 198 -19.74 14.57 -9.83
CA VAL A 198 -20.30 13.37 -10.46
C VAL A 198 -20.96 12.46 -9.44
N PHE A 199 -20.32 12.21 -8.31
CA PHE A 199 -20.80 11.23 -7.32
C PHE A 199 -21.75 11.82 -6.29
N LYS A 200 -21.74 13.15 -6.10
CA LYS A 200 -22.56 13.95 -5.17
C LYS A 200 -22.45 13.59 -3.68
N ALA A 201 -22.00 12.37 -3.36
CA ALA A 201 -21.78 11.86 -2.03
C ALA A 201 -20.37 11.23 -1.96
N GLU A 202 -19.60 11.63 -0.95
CA GLU A 202 -18.27 11.09 -0.68
C GLU A 202 -18.33 9.57 -0.48
N GLU A 203 -19.35 9.07 0.22
CA GLU A 203 -19.53 7.64 0.49
C GLU A 203 -19.71 6.82 -0.80
N LEU A 204 -20.46 7.34 -1.78
CA LEU A 204 -20.62 6.66 -3.07
C LEU A 204 -19.29 6.58 -3.82
N LEU A 205 -18.48 7.65 -3.78
CA LEU A 205 -17.14 7.64 -4.36
C LEU A 205 -16.25 6.58 -3.70
N LEU A 206 -16.25 6.49 -2.36
CA LEU A 206 -15.48 5.49 -1.61
C LEU A 206 -15.90 4.05 -1.91
N TYR A 207 -17.18 3.82 -2.18
CA TYR A 207 -17.67 2.51 -2.62
C TYR A 207 -17.25 2.20 -4.06
N LYS A 208 -17.40 3.16 -4.98
CA LYS A 208 -17.09 2.99 -6.41
C LYS A 208 -15.60 2.84 -6.69
N CYS A 209 -14.73 3.47 -5.91
CA CYS A 209 -13.28 3.28 -6.01
C CYS A 209 -12.77 2.06 -5.21
N HIS A 210 -13.68 1.24 -4.69
CA HIS A 210 -13.40 0.02 -3.91
C HIS A 210 -12.63 0.24 -2.58
N PHE A 211 -12.60 1.48 -2.07
CA PHE A 211 -11.85 1.78 -0.86
C PHE A 211 -12.51 1.19 0.39
N LYS A 212 -13.86 1.16 0.44
CA LYS A 212 -14.59 0.50 1.53
C LYS A 212 -14.31 -1.00 1.60
N GLN A 213 -14.22 -1.65 0.44
CA GLN A 213 -13.91 -3.07 0.28
C GLN A 213 -12.49 -3.36 0.76
N LEU A 214 -11.51 -2.53 0.38
CA LEU A 214 -10.15 -2.65 0.90
C LEU A 214 -10.09 -2.48 2.43
N GLY A 215 -10.83 -1.49 2.97
CA GLY A 215 -10.93 -1.27 4.41
C GLY A 215 -11.55 -2.46 5.16
N GLY A 216 -12.63 -3.03 4.61
CA GLY A 216 -13.26 -4.25 5.13
C GLY A 216 -12.31 -5.44 5.10
N PHE A 217 -11.61 -5.66 3.98
CA PHE A 217 -10.61 -6.72 3.86
C PHE A 217 -9.48 -6.60 4.92
N ILE A 218 -8.96 -5.39 5.15
CA ILE A 218 -7.94 -5.19 6.19
C ILE A 218 -8.53 -5.47 7.58
N ALA A 219 -9.70 -4.93 7.89
CA ALA A 219 -10.33 -5.05 9.21
C ALA A 219 -10.78 -6.49 9.54
N GLU A 220 -11.40 -7.15 8.57
CA GLU A 220 -12.13 -8.41 8.76
C GLU A 220 -11.27 -9.61 8.39
N THR A 221 -10.49 -9.56 7.31
CA THR A 221 -9.69 -10.70 6.88
C THR A 221 -8.32 -10.72 7.52
N LEU A 222 -7.60 -9.59 7.44
CA LEU A 222 -6.22 -9.51 7.94
C LEU A 222 -6.18 -9.38 9.46
N LEU A 223 -6.92 -8.42 10.02
CA LEU A 223 -6.83 -8.12 11.45
C LEU A 223 -7.60 -9.12 12.34
N GLN A 224 -8.67 -9.80 11.87
CA GLN A 224 -9.35 -10.81 12.70
C GLN A 224 -8.53 -12.07 12.90
N ASN A 225 -7.91 -12.57 11.84
CA ASN A 225 -7.14 -13.80 11.92
C ASN A 225 -5.72 -13.58 12.49
N LEU A 226 -5.33 -12.32 12.73
CA LEU A 226 -3.96 -11.96 13.09
C LEU A 226 -3.46 -12.66 14.36
N ARG A 227 -4.27 -12.77 15.43
CA ARG A 227 -3.79 -13.38 16.69
C ARG A 227 -3.47 -14.87 16.54
N ALA A 228 -4.38 -15.63 15.92
CA ALA A 228 -4.16 -17.05 15.68
C ALA A 228 -2.96 -17.25 14.75
N LYS A 229 -2.87 -16.47 13.67
CA LYS A 229 -1.77 -16.50 12.71
C LYS A 229 -0.42 -16.10 13.32
N ILE A 230 -0.38 -15.12 14.22
CA ILE A 230 0.85 -14.71 14.93
C ILE A 230 1.36 -15.84 15.82
N ILE A 231 0.46 -16.49 16.57
CA ILE A 231 0.83 -17.60 17.45
C ILE A 231 1.38 -18.76 16.61
N GLU A 232 0.64 -19.15 15.56
CA GLU A 232 1.06 -20.21 14.64
C GLU A 232 2.40 -19.90 13.98
N SER A 233 2.56 -18.68 13.47
CA SER A 233 3.80 -18.22 12.85
C SER A 233 4.99 -18.30 13.81
N ASN A 234 4.84 -17.80 15.04
CA ASN A 234 5.90 -17.83 16.03
C ASN A 234 6.25 -19.27 16.47
N CYS A 235 5.25 -20.15 16.62
CA CYS A 235 5.48 -21.56 16.91
C CYS A 235 6.25 -22.26 15.78
N ASN A 236 5.88 -22.01 14.53
CA ASN A 236 6.56 -22.59 13.36
C ASN A 236 8.01 -22.08 13.22
N LYS A 237 8.27 -20.79 13.52
CA LYS A 237 9.64 -20.25 13.57
C LYS A 237 10.48 -20.94 14.65
N ALA A 238 9.91 -21.13 15.84
CA ALA A 238 10.57 -21.85 16.92
C ALA A 238 10.87 -23.30 16.56
N LEU A 239 9.90 -24.00 15.94
CA LEU A 239 10.08 -25.38 15.47
C LEU A 239 11.24 -25.50 14.47
N LYS A 240 11.28 -24.64 13.45
CA LYS A 240 12.36 -24.62 12.46
C LYS A 240 13.73 -24.34 13.06
N ALA A 241 13.80 -23.49 14.09
CA ALA A 241 15.05 -23.24 14.80
C ALA A 241 15.52 -24.50 15.54
N ILE A 242 14.60 -25.25 16.16
CA ILE A 242 14.88 -26.52 16.83
C ILE A 242 15.33 -27.58 15.83
N GLU A 243 14.65 -27.73 14.69
CA GLU A 243 15.03 -28.69 13.64
C GLU A 243 16.44 -28.43 13.10
N LYS A 244 16.78 -27.15 12.87
CA LYS A 244 18.14 -26.75 12.46
C LYS A 244 19.18 -27.10 13.52
N LEU A 245 18.86 -26.86 14.79
CA LEU A 245 19.73 -27.21 15.91
C LEU A 245 19.94 -28.73 16.00
N GLN A 246 18.87 -29.52 15.90
CA GLN A 246 18.95 -30.98 15.90
C GLN A 246 19.86 -31.46 14.77
N LYS A 247 19.66 -30.97 13.55
CA LYS A 247 20.49 -31.34 12.39
C LYS A 247 21.97 -31.00 12.61
N ALA A 248 22.26 -29.81 13.15
CA ALA A 248 23.64 -29.39 13.44
C ALA A 248 24.31 -30.26 14.52
N ILE A 249 23.57 -30.62 15.58
CA ILE A 249 24.05 -31.53 16.63
C ILE A 249 24.36 -32.90 16.03
N THR A 250 23.45 -33.49 15.25
CA THR A 250 23.66 -34.79 14.59
C THR A 250 24.90 -34.77 13.70
N THR A 251 25.08 -33.73 12.87
CA THR A 251 26.27 -33.62 12.01
C THR A 251 27.58 -33.46 12.79
N THR A 252 27.55 -32.87 13.99
CA THR A 252 28.73 -32.70 14.85
C THR A 252 29.07 -33.97 15.64
N ILE A 253 28.09 -34.84 15.87
CA ILE A 253 28.30 -36.12 16.55
C ILE A 253 28.77 -37.19 15.54
N ASP A 254 28.28 -37.13 14.29
CA ASP A 254 28.56 -38.12 13.24
C ASP A 254 29.83 -37.81 12.40
N GLY A 255 30.49 -36.65 12.60
CA GLY A 255 31.67 -36.22 11.85
C GLY A 255 32.90 -36.06 12.73
#